data_AF-K3W6A5-F1
#
_entry.id   AF-K3W6A5-F1
#
_cell.length_a   1.000
_cell.length_b   1.000
_cell.length_c   1.000
_cell.angle_alpha   90.00
_cell.angle_beta   90.00
_cell.angle_gamma   90.00
#
_symmetry.space_group_name_H-M   'P 1'
#
loop_
_entity.id
_entity.type
_entity.pdbx_description
1 polymer ?
#
loop_
_entity_poly.entity_id
_entity_poly.type
_entity_poly.pdbx_seq_one_letter_code
_entity_poly.pdbx_strand_id
1 'polypeptide(L)'
;MAVGSVPGEVNDILYGLLNHTPQMARIQASYINDDVVDSQVLATVTQPSVTDPMRTLAVKWCVKRHNGIIRSLVRHRDFVFVEATGITTDANGERIGYHVIHSITVPQIRELYEMNIVRAKISIKAMALSSCS
;
A
#
# COMPACT_ATOMS: atom_id res chain seq x y z
N MET A 1 8.06 10.44 11.45
CA MET A 1 8.64 9.08 11.55
C MET A 1 8.05 8.43 12.78
N ALA A 2 7.67 7.16 12.69
CA ALA A 2 7.16 6.37 13.82
C ALA A 2 7.91 5.04 13.83
N VAL A 3 8.19 4.52 15.01
CA VAL A 3 8.86 3.23 15.23
C VAL A 3 8.03 2.45 16.24
N GLY A 4 7.91 1.14 16.02
CA GLY A 4 7.22 0.24 16.93
C GLY A 4 7.76 -1.18 16.78
N SER A 5 7.40 -2.03 17.73
CA SER A 5 7.78 -3.45 17.75
C SER A 5 6.52 -4.30 17.81
N VAL A 6 6.51 -5.39 17.07
CA VAL A 6 5.42 -6.36 17.07
C VAL A 6 6.00 -7.78 17.16
N PRO A 7 5.41 -8.70 17.94
CA PRO A 7 5.81 -10.10 17.91
C PRO A 7 5.52 -10.72 16.53
N GLY A 8 6.48 -11.47 15.99
CA GLY A 8 6.35 -12.18 14.71
C GLY A 8 7.61 -12.10 13.85
N GLU A 9 7.58 -12.73 12.68
CA GLU A 9 8.64 -12.61 11.68
C GLU A 9 8.37 -11.48 10.68
N VAL A 10 9.43 -11.00 10.03
CA VAL A 10 9.33 -10.03 8.92
C VAL A 10 8.39 -10.55 7.83
N ASN A 11 8.42 -11.85 7.54
CA ASN A 11 7.53 -12.46 6.54
C ASN A 11 6.06 -12.30 6.95
N ASP A 12 5.70 -12.44 8.23
CA ASP A 12 4.32 -12.32 8.71
C ASP A 12 3.76 -10.93 8.45
N ILE A 13 4.58 -9.90 8.69
CA ILE A 13 4.24 -8.50 8.40
C ILE A 13 4.01 -8.31 6.90
N LEU A 14 4.93 -8.82 6.07
CA LEU A 14 4.82 -8.67 4.61
C LEU A 14 3.62 -9.42 4.03
N TYR A 15 3.31 -10.63 4.52
CA TYR A 15 2.11 -11.37 4.13
C TYR A 15 0.83 -10.59 4.41
N GLY A 16 0.75 -9.89 5.55
CA GLY A 16 -0.38 -8.99 5.86
C GLY A 16 -0.52 -7.80 4.89
N LEU A 17 0.57 -7.44 4.21
CA LEU A 17 0.59 -6.33 3.25
C LEU A 17 0.28 -6.77 1.81
N LEU A 18 0.29 -8.07 1.52
CA LEU A 18 0.01 -8.58 0.17
C LEU A 18 -1.48 -8.50 -0.18
N ASN A 19 -1.77 -7.75 -1.24
CA ASN A 19 -3.12 -7.40 -1.71
C ASN A 19 -3.17 -7.42 -3.25
N HIS A 20 -2.77 -8.54 -3.85
CA HIS A 20 -2.59 -8.67 -5.31
C HIS A 20 -3.89 -8.91 -6.09
N THR A 21 -4.98 -9.22 -5.39
CA THR A 21 -6.32 -9.35 -5.97
C THR A 21 -7.27 -8.35 -5.32
N PRO A 22 -8.33 -7.89 -6.01
CA PRO A 22 -9.36 -7.05 -5.40
C PRO A 22 -9.97 -7.66 -4.14
N GLN A 23 -10.08 -8.99 -4.07
CA GLN A 23 -10.55 -9.75 -2.92
C GLN A 23 -9.60 -9.58 -1.73
N MET A 24 -8.30 -9.80 -1.93
CA MET A 24 -7.28 -9.61 -0.90
C MET A 24 -7.18 -8.15 -0.46
N ALA A 25 -7.31 -7.20 -1.39
CA ALA A 25 -7.35 -5.77 -1.07
C ALA A 25 -8.56 -5.40 -0.19
N ARG A 26 -9.74 -5.97 -0.46
CA ARG A 26 -10.93 -5.78 0.41
C ARG A 26 -10.74 -6.37 1.79
N ILE A 27 -10.17 -7.58 1.87
CA ILE A 27 -9.84 -8.23 3.15
C ILE A 27 -8.87 -7.34 3.93
N GLN A 28 -7.78 -6.93 3.32
CA GLN A 28 -6.80 -6.03 3.93
C GLN A 28 -7.44 -4.71 4.40
N ALA A 29 -8.25 -4.06 3.56
CA ALA A 29 -8.94 -2.82 3.92
C ALA A 29 -9.87 -2.98 5.13
N SER A 30 -10.49 -4.16 5.30
CA SER A 30 -11.35 -4.46 6.45
C SER A 30 -10.59 -4.55 7.78
N TYR A 31 -9.31 -4.93 7.75
CA TYR A 31 -8.45 -5.00 8.95
C TYR A 31 -7.73 -3.70 9.26
N ILE A 32 -7.33 -2.93 8.24
CA ILE A 32 -6.52 -1.71 8.41
C ILE A 32 -7.40 -0.49 8.70
N ASN A 33 -8.73 -0.62 8.59
CA ASN A 33 -9.70 0.46 8.80
C ASN A 33 -9.34 1.72 7.97
N ASP A 34 -8.79 1.49 6.77
CA ASP A 34 -8.10 2.49 5.95
C ASP A 34 -9.06 3.42 5.15
N ASP A 35 -10.34 3.43 5.52
CA ASP A 35 -11.38 4.22 4.86
C ASP A 35 -11.41 4.06 3.31
N VAL A 36 -10.88 2.95 2.79
CA VAL A 36 -10.87 2.65 1.35
C VAL A 36 -12.29 2.33 0.92
N VAL A 37 -12.82 3.17 0.02
CA VAL A 37 -14.15 3.03 -0.57
C VAL A 37 -14.10 2.14 -1.80
N ASP A 38 -13.07 2.32 -2.63
CA ASP A 38 -12.85 1.55 -3.84
C ASP A 38 -11.36 1.45 -4.14
N SER A 39 -10.96 0.37 -4.82
CA SER A 39 -9.58 0.16 -5.22
C SER A 39 -9.47 -0.75 -6.43
N GLN A 40 -8.49 -0.48 -7.28
CA GLN A 40 -8.20 -1.28 -8.46
C GLN A 40 -6.70 -1.39 -8.69
N VAL A 41 -6.26 -2.61 -9.05
CA VAL A 41 -4.93 -2.84 -9.62
C VAL A 41 -4.98 -2.45 -11.09
N LEU A 42 -4.21 -1.42 -11.46
CA LEU A 42 -4.20 -0.87 -12.82
C LEU A 42 -3.20 -1.60 -13.71
N ALA A 43 -2.04 -1.94 -13.14
CA ALA A 43 -1.02 -2.73 -13.81
C ALA A 43 -0.18 -3.48 -12.77
N THR A 44 0.17 -4.73 -13.08
CA THR A 44 1.15 -5.49 -12.30
C THR A 44 2.46 -5.53 -13.08
N VAL A 45 3.50 -4.92 -12.53
CA VAL A 45 4.84 -4.86 -13.14
C VAL A 45 5.66 -6.08 -12.75
N THR A 46 5.59 -6.47 -11.47
CA THR A 46 6.25 -7.67 -10.94
C THR A 46 5.24 -8.47 -10.11
N GLN A 47 5.04 -9.73 -10.48
CA GLN A 47 4.25 -10.70 -9.72
C GLN A 47 5.14 -11.47 -8.72
N PRO A 48 4.57 -11.92 -7.59
CA PRO A 48 5.20 -12.93 -6.75
C PRO A 48 5.60 -14.17 -7.55
N SER A 49 6.71 -14.79 -7.21
CA SER A 49 7.12 -16.09 -7.74
C SER A 49 7.32 -17.11 -6.63
N VAL A 50 7.48 -18.38 -6.98
CA VAL A 50 7.80 -19.44 -6.02
C VAL A 50 9.12 -19.18 -5.30
N THR A 51 10.10 -18.59 -6.01
CA THR A 51 11.43 -18.29 -5.45
C THR A 51 11.47 -16.98 -4.68
N ASP A 52 10.57 -16.04 -5.00
CA ASP A 52 10.47 -14.75 -4.33
C ASP A 52 8.99 -14.38 -4.13
N PRO A 53 8.33 -14.97 -3.11
CA PRO A 53 6.89 -14.82 -2.92
C PRO A 53 6.50 -13.43 -2.41
N MET A 54 7.44 -12.67 -1.84
CA MET A 54 7.17 -11.35 -1.26
C MET A 54 7.37 -10.22 -2.27
N ARG A 55 8.12 -10.46 -3.35
CA ARG A 55 8.50 -9.42 -4.30
C ARG A 55 7.39 -9.09 -5.26
N THR A 56 6.86 -7.88 -5.10
CA THR A 56 5.80 -7.34 -5.94
C THR A 56 6.03 -5.89 -6.31
N LEU A 57 5.50 -5.52 -7.47
CA LEU A 57 5.47 -4.15 -7.94
C LEU A 57 4.19 -3.96 -8.76
N ALA A 58 3.34 -3.04 -8.35
CA ALA A 58 2.08 -2.77 -9.03
C ALA A 58 1.76 -1.27 -9.05
N VAL A 59 1.05 -0.84 -10.09
CA VAL A 59 0.39 0.46 -10.13
C VAL A 59 -1.06 0.25 -9.71
N LYS A 60 -1.50 1.03 -8.72
CA LYS A 60 -2.83 0.93 -8.13
C LYS A 60 -3.51 2.28 -8.08
N TRP A 61 -4.83 2.21 -8.06
CA TRP A 61 -5.70 3.33 -7.78
C TRP A 61 -6.60 2.98 -6.60
N CYS A 62 -6.85 3.94 -5.71
CA CYS A 62 -7.87 3.79 -4.66
C CYS A 62 -8.55 5.11 -4.34
N VAL A 63 -9.78 5.03 -3.84
CA VAL A 63 -10.54 6.14 -3.27
C VAL A 63 -10.60 5.93 -1.76
N LYS A 64 -10.21 6.95 -1.00
CA LYS A 64 -10.41 6.99 0.45
C LYS A 64 -11.47 8.01 0.83
N ARG A 65 -12.37 7.62 1.74
CA ARG A 65 -13.26 8.57 2.41
C ARG A 65 -12.51 9.22 3.57
N HIS A 66 -13.02 10.36 4.03
CA HIS A 66 -12.66 10.86 5.35
C HIS A 66 -13.58 10.22 6.38
N ASN A 67 -13.03 9.83 7.54
CA ASN A 67 -13.80 9.47 8.73
C ASN A 67 -14.01 10.70 9.64
N GLY A 68 -14.93 10.58 10.61
CA GLY A 68 -15.20 11.62 11.61
C GLY A 68 -16.25 12.68 11.25
N ILE A 69 -16.31 13.74 12.07
CA ILE A 69 -17.35 14.80 12.07
C ILE A 69 -17.38 15.61 10.76
N ILE A 70 -16.27 15.62 10.01
CA ILE A 70 -16.09 16.42 8.79
C ILE A 70 -16.42 15.66 7.49
N ARG A 71 -16.99 14.45 7.57
CA ARG A 71 -17.33 13.64 6.37
C ARG A 71 -18.22 14.39 5.37
N SER A 72 -19.10 15.28 5.84
CA SER A 72 -19.97 16.10 4.99
C SER A 72 -19.30 17.37 4.42
N LEU A 73 -18.11 17.73 4.94
CA LEU A 73 -17.40 18.97 4.59
C LEU A 73 -16.19 18.73 3.68
N VAL A 74 -15.71 17.49 3.56
CA VAL A 74 -14.50 17.16 2.81
C VAL A 74 -14.78 16.21 1.64
N ARG A 75 -14.43 16.66 0.44
CA ARG A 75 -14.48 15.85 -0.79
C ARG A 75 -13.67 14.56 -0.63
N HIS A 76 -14.10 13.47 -1.27
CA HIS A 76 -13.31 12.24 -1.34
C HIS A 76 -11.97 12.47 -2.03
N ARG A 77 -10.99 11.60 -1.74
CA ARG A 77 -9.67 11.66 -2.35
C ARG A 77 -9.38 10.35 -3.06
N ASP A 78 -8.95 10.45 -4.31
CA ASP A 78 -8.34 9.33 -5.01
C ASP A 78 -6.82 9.46 -5.05
N PHE A 79 -6.16 8.31 -5.16
CA PHE A 79 -4.72 8.17 -5.24
C PHE A 79 -4.39 7.27 -6.42
N VAL A 80 -3.40 7.66 -7.22
CA VAL A 80 -2.72 6.79 -8.17
C VAL A 80 -1.30 6.63 -7.68
N PHE A 81 -0.86 5.40 -7.45
CA PHE A 81 0.43 5.13 -6.83
C PHE A 81 1.07 3.85 -7.34
N VAL A 82 2.39 3.80 -7.23
CA VAL A 82 3.13 2.55 -7.26
C VAL A 82 3.19 1.97 -5.86
N GLU A 83 2.99 0.66 -5.74
CA GLU A 83 3.14 -0.12 -4.52
C GLU A 83 4.21 -1.19 -4.77
N ALA A 84 5.20 -1.23 -3.89
CA ALA A 84 6.29 -2.20 -3.94
C ALA A 84 6.45 -2.87 -2.59
N THR A 85 6.51 -4.19 -2.59
CA THR A 85 6.76 -5.00 -1.39
C THR A 85 7.88 -5.98 -1.70
N GLY A 86 8.72 -6.29 -0.70
CA GLY A 86 9.73 -7.31 -0.85
C GLY A 86 10.67 -7.37 0.34
N ILE A 87 11.75 -8.14 0.16
CA ILE A 87 12.83 -8.27 1.14
C ILE A 87 14.13 -7.81 0.48
N THR A 88 14.92 -7.05 1.21
CA THR A 88 16.27 -6.65 0.84
C THR A 88 17.24 -6.96 1.99
N THR A 89 18.52 -6.71 1.78
CA THR A 89 19.55 -6.88 2.80
C THR A 89 20.23 -5.55 3.06
N ASP A 90 20.48 -5.27 4.33
CA ASP A 90 21.24 -4.08 4.74
C ASP A 90 22.75 -4.27 4.49
N ALA A 91 23.55 -3.28 4.90
CA ALA A 91 25.02 -3.33 4.76
C ALA A 91 25.67 -4.45 5.61
N ASN A 92 24.99 -4.93 6.66
CA ASN A 92 25.44 -5.98 7.55
C ASN A 92 24.94 -7.38 7.12
N GLY A 93 24.12 -7.46 6.06
CA GLY A 93 23.51 -8.70 5.60
C GLY A 93 22.19 -9.06 6.32
N GLU A 94 21.66 -8.17 7.16
CA GLU A 94 20.38 -8.36 7.84
C GLU A 94 19.22 -8.22 6.86
N ARG A 95 18.25 -9.14 6.95
CA ARG A 95 17.06 -9.13 6.09
C ARG A 95 16.09 -8.04 6.54
N ILE A 96 15.78 -7.13 5.62
CA ILE A 96 14.81 -6.05 5.80
C ILE A 96 13.60 -6.31 4.91
N GLY A 97 12.42 -6.43 5.51
CA GLY A 97 11.17 -6.34 4.76
C GLY A 97 10.84 -4.89 4.45
N TYR A 98 10.42 -4.58 3.23
CA TYR A 98 9.97 -3.24 2.86
C TYR A 98 8.57 -3.26 2.26
N HIS A 99 7.85 -2.18 2.48
CA HIS A 99 6.61 -1.85 1.79
C HIS A 99 6.60 -0.35 1.50
N VAL A 100 6.51 -0.01 0.22
CA VAL A 100 6.59 1.36 -0.27
C VAL A 100 5.38 1.65 -1.13
N ILE A 101 4.70 2.74 -0.80
CA ILE A 101 3.65 3.32 -1.63
C ILE A 101 4.10 4.72 -2.01
N HIS A 102 4.04 5.05 -3.30
CA HIS A 102 4.38 6.39 -3.77
C HIS A 102 3.46 6.82 -4.90
N SER A 103 2.82 7.98 -4.76
CA SER A 103 1.97 8.53 -5.79
C SER A 103 2.73 8.86 -7.06
N ILE A 104 2.13 8.51 -8.20
CA ILE A 104 2.67 8.78 -9.53
C ILE A 104 1.64 9.53 -10.38
N THR A 105 2.11 10.21 -11.41
CA THR A 105 1.25 10.82 -12.43
C THR A 105 1.30 9.95 -13.68
N VAL A 106 0.13 9.46 -14.10
CA VAL A 106 -0.03 8.67 -15.33
C VAL A 106 -0.94 9.46 -16.27
N PRO A 107 -0.46 9.95 -17.42
CA PRO A 107 -1.24 10.81 -18.32
C PRO A 107 -2.59 10.22 -18.76
N GLN A 108 -2.66 8.89 -18.87
CA GLN A 108 -3.85 8.15 -19.27
C GLN A 108 -4.93 8.11 -18.18
N ILE A 109 -4.60 8.43 -16.93
CA ILE A 109 -5.51 8.35 -15.78
C ILE A 109 -6.00 9.75 -15.44
N ARG A 110 -7.13 10.12 -16.05
CA ARG A 110 -7.78 11.41 -15.83
C ARG A 110 -8.25 11.58 -14.39
N GLU A 111 -8.35 12.82 -13.95
CA GLU A 111 -8.97 13.19 -12.68
C GLU A 111 -10.49 13.03 -12.75
N LEU A 112 -11.10 12.78 -11.58
CA LEU A 112 -12.51 12.42 -11.44
C LEU A 112 -13.33 13.62 -10.92
N TYR A 113 -13.07 14.80 -11.48
CA TYR A 113 -13.69 16.05 -11.02
C TYR A 113 -15.21 16.04 -11.13
N GLU A 114 -15.76 15.38 -12.13
CA GLU A 114 -17.21 15.25 -12.34
C GLU A 114 -17.89 14.44 -11.23
N MET A 115 -17.15 13.61 -10.51
CA MET A 115 -17.61 12.85 -9.35
C MET A 115 -17.33 13.56 -8.02
N ASN A 116 -16.88 14.83 -8.07
CA ASN A 116 -16.48 15.61 -6.90
C ASN A 116 -15.35 14.95 -6.08
N ILE A 117 -14.48 14.18 -6.75
CA ILE A 117 -13.29 13.54 -6.19
C ILE A 117 -12.06 14.37 -6.55
N VAL A 118 -11.14 14.54 -5.60
CA VAL A 118 -9.89 15.28 -5.81
C VAL A 118 -8.70 14.35 -5.72
N ARG A 119 -7.77 14.44 -6.66
CA ARG A 119 -6.53 13.65 -6.61
C ARG A 119 -5.61 14.13 -5.51
N ALA A 120 -5.26 13.22 -4.61
CA ALA A 120 -4.25 13.43 -3.59
C ALA A 120 -2.95 12.72 -3.95
N LYS A 121 -1.89 13.11 -3.25
CA LYS A 121 -0.58 12.47 -3.31
C LYS A 121 -0.22 11.92 -1.94
N ILE A 122 0.39 10.74 -1.92
CA ILE A 122 0.88 10.09 -0.72
C ILE A 122 2.23 9.43 -1.00
N SER A 123 3.09 9.40 0.01
CA SER A 123 4.32 8.63 -0.02
C SER A 123 4.53 8.01 1.36
N ILE A 124 4.48 6.68 1.43
CA ILE A 124 4.70 5.90 2.64
C ILE A 124 5.84 4.92 2.38
N LYS A 125 6.72 4.80 3.36
CA LYS A 125 7.82 3.84 3.36
C LYS A 125 7.80 3.15 4.72
N ALA A 126 7.54 1.86 4.73
CA ALA A 126 7.59 1.01 5.91
C ALA A 126 8.72 0.00 5.74
N MET A 127 9.47 -0.23 6.81
CA MET A 127 10.55 -1.21 6.86
C MET A 127 10.39 -2.02 8.15
N ALA A 128 10.63 -3.32 8.06
CA ALA A 128 10.59 -4.26 9.17
C ALA A 128 11.93 -5.00 9.25
N LEU A 129 12.48 -5.06 10.46
CA LEU A 129 13.74 -5.70 10.81
C LEU A 129 13.45 -6.75 11.88
N SER A 130 14.13 -7.89 11.81
CA SER A 130 14.12 -8.84 12.93
C SER A 130 15.01 -8.29 14.05
N SER A 131 14.47 -8.11 15.25
CA SER A 131 15.31 -7.81 16.41
C SER A 131 16.05 -9.08 16.85
N CYS A 132 17.38 -9.03 16.96
CA CYS A 132 18.13 -10.05 17.68
C CYS A 132 17.71 -10.05 19.16
N SER A 133 17.28 -11.22 19.65
CA SER A 133 17.10 -11.50 21.08
C SER A 133 18.44 -11.74 21.77
#